data_AF-A0ABC9SPL3-F1
#
_entry.id   AF-A0ABC9SPL3-F1
#
_cell.length_a   1.000
_cell.length_b   1.000
_cell.length_c   1.000
_cell.angle_alpha   90.00
_cell.angle_beta   90.00
_cell.angle_gamma   90.00
#
_symmetry.space_group_name_H-M   'P 1'
#
loop_
_entity.id
_entity.type
_entity.pdbx_description
1 polymer ?
#
loop_
_entity_poly.entity_id
_entity_poly.type
_entity_poly.pdbx_seq_one_letter_code
_entity_poly.pdbx_strand_id
1 'polypeptide(L)'
;MRKRKIILPAMYAIEHLVWAVCERAERRTFKKLTKALSPQQFLQLEQLLTKSADKHITNLSWLRKPPGTVSLKNFHKILDRIQFIQKLALPLENGQEIHQNRLLQLAREGSRYSTQHLSRFHSLKRYATLMAFLIHMYAFLIDQGLYVNEKLLGRMFKRGEKIHNDSF
;
A
#
# COMPACT_ATOMS: atom_id res chain seq x y z
N MET A 1 -5.01 -26.79 -39.22
CA MET A 1 -4.34 -25.49 -39.39
C MET A 1 -4.14 -25.07 -40.86
N ARG A 2 -3.70 -25.93 -41.80
CA ARG A 2 -3.56 -25.58 -43.24
C ARG A 2 -4.86 -25.19 -44.00
N LYS A 3 -6.04 -25.68 -43.57
CA LYS A 3 -7.34 -25.33 -44.19
C LYS A 3 -7.82 -23.88 -43.96
N ARG A 4 -7.19 -23.10 -43.06
CA ARG A 4 -7.62 -21.72 -42.73
C ARG A 4 -6.71 -20.60 -43.28
N LYS A 5 -5.67 -20.92 -44.09
CA LYS A 5 -4.69 -19.95 -44.62
C LYS A 5 -4.16 -18.95 -43.57
N ILE A 6 -3.93 -19.39 -42.33
CA ILE A 6 -3.37 -18.53 -41.28
C ILE A 6 -1.86 -18.49 -41.49
N ILE A 7 -1.34 -17.36 -41.98
CA ILE A 7 0.09 -17.08 -42.03
C ILE A 7 0.53 -16.83 -40.58
N LEU A 8 1.48 -17.63 -40.09
CA LEU A 8 2.05 -17.37 -38.78
C LEU A 8 2.90 -16.09 -38.88
N PRO A 9 2.69 -15.08 -38.03
CA PRO A 9 3.58 -13.94 -37.97
C PRO A 9 4.99 -14.41 -37.61
N ALA A 10 6.00 -13.65 -38.03
CA ALA A 10 7.36 -13.89 -37.56
C ALA A 10 7.44 -13.76 -36.03
N MET A 11 8.38 -14.48 -35.41
CA MET A 11 8.49 -14.57 -33.94
C MET A 11 8.58 -13.18 -33.26
N TYR A 12 9.35 -12.26 -33.85
CA TYR A 12 9.46 -10.88 -33.37
C TYR A 12 8.11 -10.15 -33.32
N ALA A 13 7.19 -10.45 -34.25
CA ALA A 13 5.88 -9.82 -34.29
C ALA A 13 4.98 -10.33 -33.16
N ILE A 14 5.14 -11.61 -32.78
CA ILE A 14 4.45 -12.20 -31.63
C ILE A 14 4.99 -11.59 -30.33
N GLU A 15 6.30 -11.50 -30.16
CA GLU A 15 6.94 -10.90 -28.98
C GLU A 15 6.53 -9.44 -28.80
N HIS A 16 6.59 -8.65 -29.87
CA HIS A 16 6.16 -7.26 -29.85
C HIS A 16 4.68 -7.12 -29.49
N LEU A 17 3.81 -8.00 -30.02
CA LEU A 17 2.40 -8.00 -29.67
C LEU A 17 2.18 -8.30 -28.19
N VAL A 18 2.87 -9.32 -27.64
CA VAL A 18 2.79 -9.67 -26.21
C VAL A 18 3.25 -8.49 -25.36
N TRP A 19 4.39 -7.87 -25.68
CA TRP A 19 4.89 -6.72 -24.96
C TRP A 19 3.90 -5.54 -24.98
N ALA A 20 3.37 -5.21 -26.16
CA ALA A 20 2.41 -4.13 -26.32
C ALA A 20 1.07 -4.38 -25.59
N VAL A 21 0.64 -5.64 -25.46
CA VAL A 21 -0.55 -6.00 -24.69
C VAL A 21 -0.28 -5.90 -23.19
N CYS A 22 0.86 -6.40 -22.71
CA CYS A 22 1.28 -6.27 -21.33
C CYS A 22 1.38 -4.80 -20.92
N GLU A 23 2.07 -3.96 -21.68
CA GLU A 23 2.20 -2.53 -21.41
C GLU A 23 0.83 -1.83 -21.33
N ARG A 24 -0.08 -2.14 -22.27
CA ARG A 24 -1.45 -1.61 -22.24
C ARG A 24 -2.21 -2.04 -20.99
N ALA A 25 -2.07 -3.29 -20.56
CA ALA A 25 -2.70 -3.80 -19.34
C ALA A 25 -2.13 -3.13 -18.08
N GLU A 26 -0.81 -2.94 -18.01
CA GLU A 26 -0.16 -2.22 -16.90
C GLU A 26 -0.63 -0.77 -16.83
N ARG A 27 -0.62 -0.06 -17.97
CA ARG A 27 -1.06 1.32 -18.04
C ARG A 27 -2.53 1.49 -17.64
N ARG A 28 -3.40 0.55 -18.02
CA ARG A 28 -4.80 0.52 -17.57
C ARG A 28 -4.91 0.33 -16.06
N THR A 29 -4.13 -0.59 -15.49
CA THR A 29 -4.07 -0.82 -14.03
C THR A 29 -3.65 0.45 -13.30
N PHE A 30 -2.58 1.11 -13.77
CA PHE A 30 -2.09 2.32 -13.13
C PHE A 30 -3.10 3.46 -13.21
N LYS A 31 -3.73 3.66 -14.37
CA LYS A 31 -4.79 4.67 -14.54
C LYS A 31 -5.97 4.46 -13.60
N LYS A 32 -6.39 3.22 -13.38
CA LYS A 32 -7.46 2.89 -12.44
C LYS A 32 -7.06 3.24 -11.00
N LEU A 33 -5.85 2.88 -10.58
CA LEU A 33 -5.35 3.21 -9.24
C LEU A 33 -5.23 4.71 -8.98
N THR A 34 -4.86 5.48 -10.00
CA THR A 34 -4.66 6.93 -9.91
C THR A 34 -5.88 7.73 -10.41
N LYS A 35 -7.03 7.08 -10.57
CA LYS A 35 -8.26 7.72 -11.03
C LYS A 35 -8.75 8.72 -9.98
N ALA A 36 -9.25 9.86 -10.45
CA ALA A 36 -9.80 10.92 -9.61
C ALA A 36 -8.84 11.51 -8.54
N LEU A 37 -7.52 11.36 -8.75
CA LEU A 37 -6.54 12.06 -7.90
C LEU A 37 -6.46 13.55 -8.28
N SER A 38 -6.57 14.42 -7.29
CA SER A 38 -6.34 15.85 -7.46
C SER A 38 -4.85 16.16 -7.63
N PRO A 39 -4.47 17.31 -8.22
CA PRO A 39 -3.08 17.75 -8.30
C PRO A 39 -2.39 17.78 -6.92
N GLN A 40 -3.11 18.20 -5.88
CA GLN A 40 -2.62 18.21 -4.51
C GLN A 40 -2.32 16.79 -3.98
N GLN A 41 -3.19 15.81 -4.28
CA GLN A 41 -2.96 14.43 -3.88
C GLN A 41 -1.75 13.81 -4.60
N PHE A 42 -1.50 14.18 -5.87
CA PHE A 42 -0.27 13.78 -6.55
C PHE A 42 0.97 14.33 -5.84
N LEU A 43 0.95 15.60 -5.43
CA LEU A 43 2.05 16.21 -4.66
C LEU A 43 2.23 15.52 -3.29
N GLN A 44 1.13 15.20 -2.60
CA GLN A 44 1.18 14.45 -1.34
C GLN A 44 1.82 13.07 -1.51
N LEU A 45 1.53 12.36 -2.61
CA LEU A 45 2.20 11.10 -2.94
C LEU A 45 3.70 11.30 -3.18
N GLU A 46 4.11 12.36 -3.88
CA GLU A 46 5.54 12.69 -4.06
C GLU A 46 6.23 13.01 -2.73
N GLN A 47 5.55 13.72 -1.84
CA GLN A 47 6.04 14.04 -0.48
C GLN A 47 6.23 12.79 0.40
N LEU A 48 5.71 11.62 0.01
CA LEU A 48 6.04 10.37 0.69
C LEU A 48 7.49 9.97 0.50
N LEU A 49 8.08 10.36 -0.64
CA LEU A 49 9.44 10.01 -1.04
C LEU A 49 10.49 10.99 -0.52
N THR A 50 10.07 12.17 -0.04
CA THR A 50 10.94 13.19 0.53
C THR A 50 11.08 13.01 2.04
N LYS A 51 12.15 13.59 2.61
CA LYS A 51 12.33 13.62 4.07
C LYS A 51 11.27 14.51 4.70
N SER A 52 10.69 14.06 5.80
CA SER A 52 9.75 14.90 6.57
C SER A 52 10.54 16.00 7.28
N ALA A 53 9.94 17.19 7.46
CA ALA A 53 10.59 18.30 8.16
C ALA A 53 10.99 17.92 9.60
N ASP A 54 10.16 17.13 10.28
CA ASP A 54 10.37 16.72 11.67
C ASP A 54 11.18 15.43 11.83
N LYS A 55 11.42 14.67 10.75
CA LYS A 55 12.01 13.33 10.83
C LYS A 55 13.14 13.19 9.81
N HIS A 56 14.31 12.72 10.27
CA HIS A 56 15.43 12.37 9.38
C HIS A 56 15.13 11.23 8.37
N ILE A 57 13.93 10.64 8.42
CA ILE A 57 13.45 9.61 7.51
C ILE A 57 12.27 10.12 6.67
N THR A 58 12.07 9.51 5.51
CA THR A 58 10.92 9.82 4.66
C THR A 58 9.61 9.31 5.26
N ASN A 59 8.49 9.92 4.89
CA ASN A 59 7.17 9.47 5.34
C ASN A 59 6.91 8.01 4.92
N LEU A 60 7.35 7.62 3.73
CA LEU A 60 7.25 6.23 3.26
C LEU A 60 8.03 5.27 4.16
N SER A 61 9.28 5.60 4.51
CA SER A 61 10.10 4.79 5.41
C SER A 61 9.54 4.72 6.82
N TRP A 62 8.92 5.80 7.31
CA TRP A 62 8.23 5.82 8.60
C TRP A 62 6.99 4.91 8.60
N LEU A 63 6.18 4.93 7.54
CA LEU A 63 5.01 4.05 7.41
C LEU A 63 5.39 2.57 7.40
N ARG A 64 6.50 2.21 6.75
CA ARG A 64 7.02 0.84 6.65
C ARG A 64 7.57 0.27 7.96
N LYS A 65 7.74 1.08 9.01
CA LYS A 65 8.30 0.59 10.28
C LYS A 65 7.41 -0.55 10.82
N PRO A 66 8.01 -1.68 11.24
CA PRO A 66 7.24 -2.81 11.73
C PRO A 66 6.41 -2.38 12.95
N PRO A 67 5.17 -2.88 13.10
CA PRO A 67 4.44 -2.74 14.34
C PRO A 67 5.24 -3.46 15.43
N GLY A 68 5.61 -2.73 16.49
CA GLY A 68 6.37 -3.31 17.60
C GLY A 68 5.51 -4.25 18.46
N THR A 69 5.96 -4.53 19.67
CA THR A 69 5.24 -5.38 20.63
C THR A 69 3.90 -4.79 21.08
N VAL A 70 3.00 -5.64 21.59
CA VAL A 70 1.70 -5.23 22.14
C VAL A 70 1.90 -4.34 23.37
N SER A 71 1.71 -3.03 23.19
CA SER A 71 1.81 -2.00 24.22
C SER A 71 0.96 -0.79 23.85
N LEU A 72 0.51 -0.03 24.85
CA LEU A 72 -0.26 1.20 24.63
C LEU A 72 0.52 2.22 23.78
N LYS A 73 1.84 2.33 24.00
CA LYS A 73 2.72 3.20 23.20
C LYS A 73 2.73 2.82 21.72
N ASN A 74 2.77 1.52 21.40
CA ASN A 74 2.75 1.08 20.01
C ASN A 74 1.36 1.18 19.39
N PHE A 75 0.30 1.04 20.17
CA PHE A 75 -1.07 1.31 19.73
C PHE A 75 -1.21 2.76 19.23
N HIS A 76 -0.76 3.74 20.02
CA HIS A 76 -0.75 5.15 19.59
C HIS A 76 0.03 5.36 18.29
N LYS A 77 1.22 4.76 18.14
CA LYS A 77 1.99 4.83 16.88
C LYS A 77 1.27 4.22 15.68
N ILE A 78 0.40 3.21 15.88
CA ILE A 78 -0.43 2.66 14.79
C ILE A 78 -1.50 3.69 14.42
N LEU A 79 -2.18 4.28 15.41
CA LEU A 79 -3.19 5.32 15.19
C LEU A 79 -2.60 6.55 14.47
N ASP A 80 -1.40 7.01 14.85
CA ASP A 80 -0.72 8.12 14.17
C ASP A 80 -0.53 7.85 12.67
N ARG A 81 -0.20 6.59 12.31
CA ARG A 81 -0.01 6.18 10.91
C ARG A 81 -1.34 6.08 10.17
N ILE A 82 -2.38 5.57 10.81
CA ILE A 82 -3.75 5.54 10.26
C ILE A 82 -4.22 6.97 9.98
N GLN A 83 -4.11 7.86 10.96
CA GLN A 83 -4.49 9.27 10.82
C GLN A 83 -3.68 9.98 9.74
N PHE A 84 -2.38 9.68 9.62
CA PHE A 84 -1.56 10.20 8.52
C PHE A 84 -2.14 9.81 7.16
N ILE A 85 -2.46 8.53 6.94
CA ILE A 85 -3.03 8.06 5.67
C ILE A 85 -4.42 8.68 5.43
N GLN A 86 -5.25 8.82 6.46
CA GLN A 86 -6.57 9.46 6.36
C GLN A 86 -6.48 10.94 5.97
N LYS A 87 -5.54 11.69 6.53
CA LYS A 87 -5.24 13.09 6.14
C LYS A 87 -4.76 13.20 4.69
N LEU A 88 -4.31 12.08 4.11
CA LEU A 88 -4.15 11.80 2.68
C LEU A 88 -5.34 12.29 1.84
N ALA A 89 -6.54 12.07 2.38
CA ALA A 89 -7.81 12.14 1.67
C ALA A 89 -7.82 11.38 0.33
N LEU A 90 -7.01 10.32 0.20
CA LEU A 90 -6.84 9.57 -1.04
C LEU A 90 -8.04 8.62 -1.29
N PRO A 91 -8.45 8.42 -2.54
CA PRO A 91 -9.50 7.45 -2.91
C PRO A 91 -8.96 6.01 -2.81
N LEU A 92 -8.84 5.48 -1.59
CA LEU A 92 -8.30 4.13 -1.35
C LEU A 92 -9.16 3.02 -1.97
N GLU A 93 -10.44 3.30 -2.21
CA GLU A 93 -11.39 2.44 -2.91
C GLU A 93 -11.01 2.13 -4.36
N ASN A 94 -10.14 2.93 -4.99
CA ASN A 94 -9.59 2.65 -6.33
C ASN A 94 -8.93 1.26 -6.41
N GLY A 95 -8.47 0.70 -5.27
CA GLY A 95 -7.93 -0.65 -5.20
C GLY A 95 -8.94 -1.76 -5.53
N GLN A 96 -10.24 -1.50 -5.35
CA GLN A 96 -11.31 -2.49 -5.59
C GLN A 96 -11.50 -2.77 -7.09
N GLU A 97 -11.16 -1.82 -7.97
CA GLU A 97 -11.22 -2.00 -9.43
C GLU A 97 -10.07 -2.87 -9.99
N ILE A 98 -9.11 -3.26 -9.14
CA ILE A 98 -7.90 -4.01 -9.48
C ILE A 98 -7.96 -5.41 -8.89
N HIS A 99 -7.52 -6.41 -9.66
CA HIS A 99 -7.36 -7.76 -9.15
C HIS A 99 -6.40 -7.80 -7.95
N GLN A 100 -6.80 -8.47 -6.86
CA GLN A 100 -6.08 -8.49 -5.58
C GLN A 100 -4.60 -8.86 -5.72
N ASN A 101 -4.26 -9.92 -6.46
CA ASN A 101 -2.86 -10.32 -6.65
C ASN A 101 -2.01 -9.24 -7.32
N ARG A 102 -2.59 -8.47 -8.26
CA ARG A 102 -1.86 -7.39 -8.93
C ARG A 102 -1.68 -6.20 -8.00
N LEU A 103 -2.70 -5.87 -7.20
CA LEU A 103 -2.62 -4.84 -6.17
C LEU A 103 -1.52 -5.18 -5.15
N LEU A 104 -1.49 -6.43 -4.66
CA LEU A 104 -0.47 -6.92 -3.74
C LEU A 104 0.93 -6.90 -4.35
N GLN A 105 1.08 -7.26 -5.63
CA GLN A 105 2.36 -7.15 -6.33
C GLN A 105 2.89 -5.72 -6.31
N LEU A 106 2.06 -4.74 -6.66
CA LEU A 106 2.44 -3.32 -6.64
C LEU A 106 2.69 -2.80 -5.22
N ALA A 107 1.89 -3.22 -4.24
CA ALA A 107 2.11 -2.88 -2.84
C ALA A 107 3.46 -3.41 -2.33
N ARG A 108 3.86 -4.62 -2.74
CA ARG A 108 5.17 -5.21 -2.43
C ARG A 108 6.30 -4.43 -3.08
N GLU A 109 6.19 -4.02 -4.34
CA GLU A 109 7.15 -3.11 -4.98
C GLU A 109 7.29 -1.81 -4.18
N GLY A 110 6.15 -1.21 -3.83
CA GLY A 110 6.08 0.01 -3.03
C GLY A 110 6.52 -0.16 -1.58
N SER A 111 6.71 -1.38 -1.08
CA SER A 111 7.28 -1.67 0.25
C SER A 111 8.80 -1.94 0.17
N ARG A 112 9.25 -2.64 -0.89
CA ARG A 112 10.64 -3.11 -1.03
C ARG A 112 11.58 -2.06 -1.60
N TYR A 113 11.13 -1.30 -2.60
CA TYR A 113 12.02 -0.36 -3.28
C TYR A 113 12.36 0.85 -2.41
N SER A 114 13.60 1.34 -2.53
CA SER A 114 14.03 2.56 -1.87
C SER A 114 13.28 3.76 -2.45
N THR A 115 13.21 4.86 -1.68
CA THR A 115 12.57 6.09 -2.18
C THR A 115 13.24 6.61 -3.45
N GLN A 116 14.57 6.52 -3.53
CA GLN A 116 15.34 6.88 -4.73
C GLN A 116 14.95 6.01 -5.95
N HIS A 117 14.77 4.71 -5.76
CA HIS A 117 14.38 3.82 -6.86
C HIS A 117 12.94 4.12 -7.32
N LEU A 118 12.02 4.33 -6.39
CA LEU A 118 10.64 4.73 -6.70
C LEU A 118 10.58 6.07 -7.44
N SER A 119 11.43 7.04 -7.07
CA SER A 119 11.50 8.34 -7.75
C SER A 119 11.90 8.25 -9.22
N ARG A 120 12.65 7.20 -9.63
CA ARG A 120 13.08 6.96 -11.01
C ARG A 120 12.01 6.31 -11.88
N PHE A 121 10.91 5.83 -11.30
CA PHE A 121 9.80 5.30 -12.09
C PHE A 121 9.15 6.40 -12.91
N HIS A 122 8.61 6.03 -14.07
CA HIS A 122 7.71 6.92 -14.78
C HIS A 122 6.54 7.31 -13.87
N SER A 123 6.10 8.56 -13.94
CA SER A 123 5.17 9.19 -12.99
C SER A 123 3.93 8.33 -12.71
N LEU A 124 3.29 7.83 -13.76
CA LEU A 124 2.09 7.00 -13.66
C LEU A 124 2.30 5.71 -12.84
N LYS A 125 3.41 4.98 -13.06
CA LYS A 125 3.73 3.78 -12.28
C LYS A 125 4.08 4.15 -10.86
N ARG A 126 4.90 5.19 -10.67
CA ARG A 126 5.27 5.70 -9.35
C ARG A 126 4.03 5.96 -8.49
N TYR A 127 3.07 6.72 -9.01
CA TYR A 127 1.83 7.03 -8.29
C TYR A 127 0.98 5.78 -8.03
N ALA A 128 0.84 4.90 -9.02
CA ALA A 128 0.07 3.67 -8.84
C ALA A 128 0.71 2.72 -7.81
N THR A 129 2.04 2.59 -7.81
CA THR A 129 2.80 1.81 -6.83
C THR A 129 2.64 2.39 -5.42
N LEU A 130 2.69 3.72 -5.27
CA LEU A 130 2.46 4.38 -3.98
C LEU A 130 1.01 4.23 -3.49
N MET A 131 0.02 4.39 -4.38
CA MET A 131 -1.38 4.14 -4.07
C MET A 131 -1.60 2.69 -3.60
N ALA A 132 -1.10 1.71 -4.35
CA ALA A 132 -1.20 0.30 -3.96
C ALA A 132 -0.56 0.02 -2.60
N PHE A 133 0.61 0.61 -2.34
CA PHE A 133 1.27 0.53 -1.04
C PHE A 133 0.41 1.11 0.08
N LEU A 134 -0.15 2.31 -0.09
CA LEU A 134 -0.96 2.96 0.93
C LEU A 134 -2.27 2.20 1.21
N ILE A 135 -2.94 1.69 0.17
CA ILE A 135 -4.14 0.87 0.33
C ILE A 135 -3.82 -0.37 1.17
N HIS A 136 -2.76 -1.09 0.82
CA HIS A 136 -2.30 -2.25 1.58
C HIS A 136 -1.91 -1.89 3.02
N MET A 137 -1.10 -0.83 3.19
CA MET A 137 -0.65 -0.40 4.51
C MET A 137 -1.78 0.07 5.40
N TYR A 138 -2.79 0.73 4.85
CA TYR A 138 -3.96 1.17 5.59
C TYR A 138 -4.72 -0.03 6.16
N ALA A 139 -5.06 -1.01 5.30
CA ALA A 139 -5.70 -2.25 5.74
C ALA A 139 -4.86 -2.98 6.81
N PHE A 140 -3.56 -3.15 6.54
CA PHE A 140 -2.64 -3.78 7.48
C PHE A 140 -2.60 -3.06 8.85
N LEU A 141 -2.57 -1.72 8.86
CA LEU A 141 -2.53 -0.95 10.10
C LEU A 141 -3.83 -1.04 10.89
N ILE A 142 -4.98 -1.09 10.20
CA ILE A 142 -6.28 -1.31 10.84
C ILE A 142 -6.30 -2.67 11.54
N ASP A 143 -5.91 -3.74 10.84
CA ASP A 143 -5.85 -5.09 11.42
C ASP A 143 -4.92 -5.15 12.63
N GLN A 144 -3.74 -4.52 12.53
CA GLN A 144 -2.78 -4.44 13.64
C GLN A 144 -3.32 -3.61 14.82
N GLY A 145 -4.03 -2.52 14.54
CA GLY A 145 -4.68 -1.69 15.55
C GLY A 145 -5.71 -2.49 16.33
N LEU A 146 -6.61 -3.20 15.63
CA LEU A 146 -7.61 -4.07 16.24
C LEU A 146 -6.95 -5.16 17.10
N TYR A 147 -5.95 -5.87 16.56
CA TYR A 147 -5.22 -6.89 17.28
C TYR A 147 -4.59 -6.38 18.58
N VAL A 148 -3.90 -5.23 18.53
CA VAL A 148 -3.27 -4.65 19.73
C VAL A 148 -4.32 -4.22 20.74
N ASN A 149 -5.42 -3.62 20.28
CA ASN A 149 -6.52 -3.19 21.14
C ASN A 149 -7.16 -4.37 21.90
N GLU A 150 -7.50 -5.44 21.20
CA GLU A 150 -8.06 -6.66 21.78
C GLU A 150 -7.15 -7.25 22.87
N LYS A 151 -5.83 -7.32 22.60
CA LYS A 151 -4.86 -7.84 23.57
C LYS A 151 -4.72 -6.93 24.79
N LEU A 152 -4.79 -5.61 24.62
CA LEU A 152 -4.74 -4.66 25.75
C LEU A 152 -5.99 -4.78 26.62
N LEU A 153 -7.18 -4.82 26.02
CA LEU A 153 -8.43 -5.03 26.74
C LEU A 153 -8.42 -6.35 27.53
N GLY A 154 -8.00 -7.44 26.90
CA GLY A 154 -7.89 -8.75 27.57
C GLY A 154 -6.95 -8.74 28.77
N ARG A 155 -5.86 -7.97 28.74
CA ARG A 155 -4.96 -7.80 29.91
C ARG A 155 -5.62 -7.01 31.04
N MET A 156 -6.42 -6.00 30.70
CA MET A 156 -7.14 -5.20 31.69
C MET A 156 -8.22 -6.00 32.41
N PHE A 157 -9.03 -6.77 31.66
CA PHE A 157 -10.05 -7.64 32.24
C PHE A 157 -9.45 -8.69 33.18
N LYS A 158 -8.39 -9.41 32.74
CA LYS A 158 -7.69 -10.38 33.59
C LYS A 158 -7.11 -9.77 34.87
N ARG A 159 -6.64 -8.52 34.80
CA ARG A 159 -6.16 -7.80 35.99
C ARG A 159 -7.31 -7.48 36.94
N GLY A 160 -8.47 -7.07 36.42
CA GLY A 160 -9.67 -6.83 37.20
C GLY A 160 -10.19 -8.09 37.89
N GLU A 161 -10.29 -9.20 37.17
CA GLU A 161 -10.69 -10.50 37.72
C GLU A 161 -9.75 -10.97 38.82
N LYS A 162 -8.43 -10.83 38.61
CA LYS A 162 -7.45 -11.18 39.65
C LYS A 162 -7.63 -10.33 40.91
N ILE A 163 -7.79 -9.02 40.77
CA ILE A 163 -8.01 -8.13 41.93
C ILE A 163 -9.28 -8.53 42.68
N HIS A 164 -10.36 -8.85 41.95
CA HIS A 164 -11.62 -9.30 42.53
C HIS A 164 -11.46 -10.63 43.29
N ASN A 165 -10.80 -11.64 42.69
CA ASN A 165 -10.56 -12.93 43.33
C ASN A 165 -9.56 -12.87 44.50
N ASP A 166 -8.66 -11.88 44.52
CA ASP A 166 -7.73 -11.68 45.64
C ASP A 166 -8.39 -10.91 46.81
N SER A 167 -9.58 -10.33 46.60
CA SER A 167 -10.27 -9.44 47.56
C SER A 167 -11.56 -10.01 48.16
N PHE A 168 -12.01 -11.18 47.70
CA PHE A 168 -13.17 -11.94 48.17
C PHE A 168 -12.87 -13.44 48.18
#